data_AF-A0A2G8ELI6-F1
#
_entry.id   AF-A0A2G8ELI6-F1
#
_cell.length_a   1.000
_cell.length_b   1.000
_cell.length_c   1.000
_cell.angle_alpha   90.00
_cell.angle_beta   90.00
_cell.angle_gamma   90.00
#
_symmetry.space_group_name_H-M   'P 1'
#
loop_
_entity.id
_entity.type
_entity.pdbx_description
1 polymer ?
#
loop_
_entity_poly.entity_id
_entity_poly.type
_entity_poly.pdbx_seq_one_letter_code
_entity_poly.pdbx_strand_id
1 'polypeptide(L)'
;MNIPIAYNKFRSHLFNSSDAAIKLVEKKPSDNNINFALKLLRAKMANAEKTLKRYPELSEDFEYSIKKYCRLSKKIISIKNVRDNQAQGLVENRTGAPTLYEPKQKDYSNKLLVGYDLARKDLRRCNFSDANFSPVDVIYRCSKPVNFSWSNLDGVDLSSAMLEGANFSNCSLAGAKICVNNANFTAAKLDDAVITLDLPSHWNSRRSERLLNDANKNNTIFDTIDSIDDTYADIKVKLMHQVIDSVFDNDHALQGSIPGIALLNSFVSKDIYQQDEKISKTIEALVRSEMLYANSKVSMDECSAKTLSLFLDKFSQSNDDMLKFNGAFIQLMTVCVNHNILSVKKQARDLYNRYLSLDAVKPYVDKFEFGNSEGKAYWGDKTNLNYILLNDQKAMIIDHVNISKMLQLSNDNNDVKWDHFYLYQNNECQPTGSINYKKTFIDDFKIFADSFIECNKGSRFSNLLATLELGSYKDQFTAVLSGESVTKKMKLVGIDDQLNLEKIFSKVLVKSDKNDKEPMLKPEHYEDIIDAFYLSDTSNKVKAQTLFSLATVFSKYSASSCFGTEYDSPQVLRNYAYALMSKANELNVDVAGENFSDWKARLLGLNDAFTCSDLIFGDASNWLNLMYNAGF
;
A
#
# COMPACT_ATOMS: atom_id res chain seq x y z
N MET A 1 -39.17 21.63 -31.88
CA MET A 1 -39.63 20.63 -30.89
C MET A 1 -39.08 19.26 -31.30
N ASN A 2 -38.00 18.81 -30.67
CA ASN A 2 -37.27 17.59 -31.02
C ASN A 2 -37.13 16.72 -29.77
N ILE A 3 -38.00 15.70 -29.62
CA ILE A 3 -37.96 14.71 -28.52
C ILE A 3 -38.08 13.21 -28.97
N PRO A 4 -38.32 12.81 -30.26
CA PRO A 4 -38.38 11.37 -30.57
C PRO A 4 -37.05 10.62 -30.78
N ILE A 5 -35.90 11.30 -30.99
CA ILE A 5 -34.64 10.61 -31.38
C ILE A 5 -33.84 10.11 -30.16
N ALA A 6 -33.99 10.74 -28.99
CA ALA A 6 -33.32 10.31 -27.76
C ALA A 6 -33.91 9.02 -27.17
N TYR A 7 -35.21 8.76 -27.37
CA TYR A 7 -35.90 7.61 -26.77
C TYR A 7 -35.49 6.26 -27.39
N ASN A 8 -35.27 6.21 -28.70
CA ASN A 8 -34.88 4.97 -29.38
C ASN A 8 -33.39 4.63 -29.22
N LYS A 9 -32.51 5.63 -29.07
CA LYS A 9 -31.09 5.43 -28.72
C LYS A 9 -30.93 4.96 -27.26
N PHE A 10 -31.78 5.45 -26.35
CA PHE A 10 -31.78 4.99 -24.95
C PHE A 10 -32.29 3.54 -24.83
N ARG A 11 -33.27 3.17 -25.66
CA ARG A 11 -33.85 1.82 -25.69
C ARG A 11 -32.88 0.75 -26.18
N SER A 12 -31.98 1.02 -27.13
CA SER A 12 -30.98 0.01 -27.56
C SER A 12 -29.83 -0.15 -26.56
N HIS A 13 -29.44 0.90 -25.84
CA HIS A 13 -28.39 0.84 -24.82
C HIS A 13 -28.85 0.11 -23.53
N LEU A 14 -30.13 0.20 -23.18
CA LEU A 14 -30.73 -0.46 -22.02
C LEU A 14 -30.82 -1.99 -22.13
N PHE A 15 -30.82 -2.56 -23.35
CA PHE A 15 -30.92 -4.01 -23.51
C PHE A 15 -29.61 -4.76 -23.21
N ASN A 16 -28.46 -4.10 -23.30
CA ASN A 16 -27.14 -4.74 -23.10
C ASN A 16 -26.64 -4.74 -21.64
N SER A 17 -27.25 -3.99 -20.73
CA SER A 17 -26.80 -3.92 -19.34
C SER A 17 -27.97 -4.05 -18.36
N SER A 18 -28.03 -5.18 -17.65
CA SER A 18 -28.97 -5.38 -16.53
C SER A 18 -28.77 -4.32 -15.43
N ASP A 19 -27.56 -3.76 -15.35
CA ASP A 19 -27.18 -2.72 -14.40
C ASP A 19 -27.73 -1.33 -14.79
N ALA A 20 -27.94 -1.07 -16.09
CA ALA A 20 -28.54 0.18 -16.58
C ALA A 20 -30.03 0.30 -16.24
N ALA A 21 -30.77 -0.81 -16.32
CA ALA A 21 -32.19 -0.85 -15.91
C ALA A 21 -32.37 -0.59 -14.40
N ILE A 22 -31.37 -0.96 -13.60
CA ILE A 22 -31.39 -0.76 -12.14
C ILE A 22 -31.03 0.67 -11.77
N LYS A 23 -30.01 1.25 -12.42
CA LYS A 23 -29.69 2.69 -12.27
C LYS A 23 -30.91 3.57 -12.60
N LEU A 24 -31.74 3.15 -13.57
CA LEU A 24 -32.99 3.83 -13.88
C LEU A 24 -34.02 3.73 -12.74
N VAL A 25 -34.18 2.57 -12.10
CA VAL A 25 -35.08 2.36 -10.96
C VAL A 25 -34.60 3.12 -9.72
N GLU A 26 -33.29 3.14 -9.46
CA GLU A 26 -32.69 3.90 -8.36
C GLU A 26 -32.90 5.41 -8.52
N LYS A 27 -32.78 5.92 -9.74
CA LYS A 27 -32.95 7.35 -10.04
C LYS A 27 -34.41 7.78 -10.12
N LYS A 28 -35.32 6.90 -10.56
CA LYS A 28 -36.75 7.20 -10.72
C LYS A 28 -37.61 5.94 -10.52
N PRO A 29 -38.07 5.65 -9.28
CA PRO A 29 -38.78 4.41 -8.95
C PRO A 29 -40.27 4.46 -9.33
N SER A 30 -40.63 4.66 -10.60
CA SER A 30 -42.05 4.59 -11.04
C SER A 30 -42.50 3.13 -11.22
N ASP A 31 -43.82 2.87 -11.15
CA ASP A 31 -44.37 1.52 -11.41
C ASP A 31 -43.96 0.98 -12.77
N ASN A 32 -43.93 1.85 -13.78
CA ASN A 32 -43.49 1.49 -15.12
C ASN A 32 -42.02 1.07 -15.16
N ASN A 33 -41.13 1.79 -14.46
CA ASN A 33 -39.70 1.46 -14.43
C ASN A 33 -39.42 0.18 -13.62
N ILE A 34 -40.11 0.01 -12.49
CA ILE A 34 -39.99 -1.17 -11.61
C ILE A 34 -40.50 -2.42 -12.33
N ASN A 35 -41.69 -2.36 -12.93
CA ASN A 35 -42.27 -3.49 -13.66
C ASN A 35 -41.43 -3.85 -14.90
N PHE A 36 -40.92 -2.86 -15.62
CA PHE A 36 -40.01 -3.08 -16.75
C PHE A 36 -38.73 -3.81 -16.32
N ALA A 37 -38.06 -3.32 -15.27
CA ALA A 37 -36.82 -3.91 -14.79
C ALA A 37 -37.00 -5.34 -14.24
N LEU A 38 -38.08 -5.60 -13.48
CA LEU A 38 -38.42 -6.94 -13.01
C LEU A 38 -38.76 -7.91 -14.15
N LYS A 39 -39.47 -7.45 -15.18
CA LYS A 39 -39.80 -8.26 -16.37
C LYS A 39 -38.54 -8.60 -17.18
N LEU A 40 -37.61 -7.65 -17.32
CA LEU A 40 -36.33 -7.85 -17.99
C LEU A 40 -35.45 -8.87 -17.24
N LEU A 41 -35.33 -8.75 -15.92
CA LEU A 41 -34.54 -9.68 -15.11
C LEU A 41 -35.13 -11.10 -15.12
N ARG A 42 -36.46 -11.24 -15.05
CA ARG A 42 -37.12 -12.55 -15.21
C ARG A 42 -36.87 -13.19 -16.57
N ALA A 43 -36.92 -12.41 -17.65
CA ALA A 43 -36.64 -12.91 -19.00
C ALA A 43 -35.18 -13.36 -19.15
N LYS A 44 -34.22 -12.61 -18.59
CA LYS A 44 -32.80 -12.98 -18.61
C LYS A 44 -32.52 -14.23 -17.76
N MET A 45 -33.17 -14.35 -16.61
CA MET A 45 -33.07 -15.51 -15.72
C MET A 45 -33.62 -16.78 -16.39
N ALA A 46 -34.81 -16.70 -16.99
CA ALA A 46 -35.40 -17.82 -17.73
C ALA A 46 -34.56 -18.25 -18.94
N ASN A 47 -33.88 -17.30 -19.61
CA ASN A 47 -32.97 -17.62 -20.70
C ASN A 47 -31.68 -18.30 -20.20
N ALA A 48 -31.11 -17.82 -19.09
CA ALA A 48 -29.94 -18.45 -18.47
C ALA A 48 -30.24 -19.87 -17.98
N GLU A 49 -31.40 -20.10 -17.36
CA GLU A 49 -31.86 -21.43 -16.92
C GLU A 49 -32.10 -22.38 -18.10
N LYS A 50 -32.63 -21.87 -19.22
CA LYS A 50 -32.86 -22.67 -20.43
C LYS A 50 -31.56 -23.03 -21.14
N THR A 51 -30.57 -22.14 -21.14
CA THR A 51 -29.24 -22.39 -21.72
C THR A 51 -28.45 -23.36 -20.86
N LEU A 52 -28.51 -23.23 -19.52
CA LEU A 52 -27.89 -24.17 -18.58
C LEU A 52 -28.42 -25.60 -18.72
N LYS A 53 -29.73 -25.76 -18.98
CA LYS A 53 -30.33 -27.07 -19.30
C LYS A 53 -29.86 -27.67 -20.63
N ARG A 54 -29.32 -26.85 -21.54
CA ARG A 54 -28.89 -27.25 -22.89
C ARG A 54 -27.37 -27.49 -22.99
N TYR A 55 -26.59 -26.86 -22.11
CA TYR A 55 -25.13 -26.93 -22.05
C TYR A 55 -24.67 -27.03 -20.57
N PRO A 56 -24.75 -28.21 -19.94
CA PRO A 56 -24.40 -28.40 -18.52
C PRO A 56 -22.93 -28.10 -18.19
N GLU A 57 -22.04 -28.20 -19.17
CA GLU A 57 -20.60 -27.96 -19.06
C GLU A 57 -20.21 -26.49 -18.79
N LEU A 58 -21.13 -25.55 -18.96
CA LEU A 58 -20.94 -24.10 -18.68
C LEU A 58 -21.57 -23.67 -17.34
N SER A 59 -21.68 -24.60 -16.38
CA SER A 59 -22.50 -24.41 -15.17
C SER A 59 -22.11 -23.21 -14.28
N GLU A 60 -20.81 -22.95 -14.10
CA GLU A 60 -20.33 -21.90 -13.19
C GLU A 60 -20.77 -20.49 -13.61
N ASP A 61 -20.66 -20.16 -14.90
CA ASP A 61 -20.96 -18.82 -15.43
C ASP A 61 -22.48 -18.51 -15.45
N PHE A 62 -23.30 -19.52 -15.76
CA PHE A 62 -24.74 -19.37 -15.82
C PHE A 62 -25.39 -19.41 -14.44
N GLU A 63 -24.89 -20.23 -13.51
CA GLU A 63 -25.31 -20.17 -12.11
C GLU A 63 -24.98 -18.81 -11.47
N TYR A 64 -23.79 -18.27 -11.75
CA TYR A 64 -23.40 -16.94 -11.31
C TYR A 64 -24.35 -15.87 -11.84
N SER A 65 -24.73 -15.95 -13.13
CA SER A 65 -25.68 -15.03 -13.76
C SER A 65 -27.09 -15.12 -13.16
N ILE A 66 -27.59 -16.33 -12.86
CA ILE A 66 -28.87 -16.54 -12.19
C ILE A 66 -28.86 -15.94 -10.78
N LYS A 67 -27.80 -16.21 -9.99
CA LYS A 67 -27.59 -15.62 -8.67
C LYS A 67 -27.52 -14.09 -8.73
N LYS A 68 -26.86 -13.52 -9.75
CA LYS A 68 -26.82 -12.08 -10.02
C LYS A 68 -28.23 -11.53 -10.27
N TYR A 69 -29.01 -12.11 -11.17
CA TYR A 69 -30.36 -11.61 -11.49
C TYR A 69 -31.34 -11.73 -10.30
N CYS A 70 -31.19 -12.77 -9.46
CA CYS A 70 -31.94 -12.92 -8.22
C CYS A 70 -31.65 -11.77 -7.23
N ARG A 71 -30.37 -11.44 -7.01
CA ARG A 71 -29.96 -10.32 -6.14
C ARG A 71 -30.52 -8.98 -6.63
N LEU A 72 -30.42 -8.73 -7.93
CA LEU A 72 -30.90 -7.50 -8.55
C LEU A 72 -32.43 -7.37 -8.46
N SER A 73 -33.17 -8.49 -8.58
CA SER A 73 -34.62 -8.50 -8.42
C SER A 73 -35.04 -8.15 -6.99
N LYS A 74 -34.32 -8.68 -5.98
CA LYS A 74 -34.56 -8.35 -4.56
C LYS A 74 -34.31 -6.87 -4.27
N LYS A 75 -33.27 -6.28 -4.87
CA LYS A 75 -32.97 -4.84 -4.76
C LYS A 75 -34.05 -3.95 -5.38
N ILE A 76 -34.64 -4.35 -6.50
CA ILE A 76 -35.78 -3.60 -7.09
C ILE A 76 -37.03 -3.69 -6.20
N ILE A 77 -37.28 -4.85 -5.58
CA ILE A 77 -38.39 -5.04 -4.65
C ILE A 77 -38.19 -4.19 -3.38
N SER A 78 -36.96 -4.06 -2.87
CA SER A 78 -36.70 -3.18 -1.72
C SER A 78 -36.94 -1.70 -2.05
N ILE A 79 -36.53 -1.25 -3.25
CA ILE A 79 -36.81 0.12 -3.73
C ILE A 79 -38.32 0.36 -3.85
N LYS A 80 -39.07 -0.64 -4.36
CA LYS A 80 -40.53 -0.61 -4.41
C LYS A 80 -41.14 -0.43 -3.02
N ASN A 81 -40.70 -1.24 -2.05
CA ASN A 81 -41.24 -1.19 -0.69
C ASN A 81 -40.95 0.15 0.01
N VAL A 82 -39.74 0.71 -0.16
CA VAL A 82 -39.41 2.04 0.39
C VAL A 82 -40.29 3.13 -0.21
N ARG A 83 -40.49 3.10 -1.53
CA ARG A 83 -41.37 4.05 -2.22
C ARG A 83 -42.82 3.91 -1.78
N ASP A 84 -43.33 2.69 -1.69
CA ASP A 84 -44.73 2.43 -1.32
C ASP A 84 -44.98 2.83 0.14
N ASN A 85 -44.00 2.64 1.04
CA ASN A 85 -44.05 3.12 2.42
C ASN A 85 -43.99 4.66 2.54
N GLN A 86 -43.25 5.33 1.65
CA GLN A 86 -43.24 6.80 1.57
C GLN A 86 -44.53 7.37 0.97
N ALA A 87 -45.18 6.65 0.05
CA ALA A 87 -46.46 7.02 -0.54
C ALA A 87 -47.67 6.79 0.39
N GLN A 88 -47.55 5.93 1.41
CA GLN A 88 -48.64 5.59 2.33
C GLN A 88 -48.69 6.38 3.64
N GLY A 89 -47.80 7.34 3.90
CA GLY A 89 -47.97 8.31 4.99
C GLY A 89 -48.22 7.70 6.39
N LEU A 90 -47.64 6.53 6.70
CA LEU A 90 -47.79 5.90 8.01
C LEU A 90 -46.70 6.36 8.98
N VAL A 91 -46.91 7.55 9.55
CA VAL A 91 -46.40 7.88 10.88
C VAL A 91 -47.46 7.43 11.87
N GLU A 92 -47.31 6.24 12.47
CA GLU A 92 -48.13 5.91 13.64
C GLU A 92 -47.49 6.53 14.90
N ASN A 93 -47.96 7.74 15.21
CA ASN A 93 -48.12 8.16 16.60
C ASN A 93 -49.16 7.22 17.25
N ARG A 94 -48.76 6.45 18.27
CA ARG A 94 -49.70 5.94 19.27
C ARG A 94 -49.20 6.30 20.66
N THR A 95 -49.77 7.37 21.18
CA THR A 95 -49.96 7.60 22.61
C THR A 95 -50.85 6.49 23.15
N GLY A 96 -50.28 5.57 23.93
CA GLY A 96 -50.96 4.51 24.66
C GLY A 96 -49.97 3.88 25.64
N ALA A 97 -50.40 3.66 26.87
CA ALA A 97 -49.60 3.13 27.99
C ALA A 97 -48.76 1.88 27.61
N PRO A 98 -47.60 1.66 28.25
CA PRO A 98 -46.63 0.66 27.83
C PRO A 98 -47.19 -0.75 28.02
N THR A 99 -47.62 -1.39 26.94
CA THR A 99 -47.65 -2.85 26.89
C THR A 99 -46.22 -3.33 26.64
N LEU A 100 -45.68 -4.10 27.58
CA LEU A 100 -44.42 -4.83 27.48
C LEU A 100 -44.45 -5.68 26.21
N TYR A 101 -43.89 -5.17 25.11
CA TYR A 101 -43.56 -5.97 23.95
C TYR A 101 -42.37 -6.83 24.36
N GLU A 102 -42.61 -8.08 24.72
CA GLU A 102 -41.50 -9.02 24.92
C GLU A 102 -40.76 -9.20 23.58
N PRO A 103 -39.46 -8.89 23.49
CA PRO A 103 -38.73 -9.10 22.25
C PRO A 103 -38.72 -10.60 21.96
N LYS A 104 -39.25 -10.99 20.79
CA LYS A 104 -39.18 -12.38 20.32
C LYS A 104 -37.71 -12.79 20.24
N GLN A 105 -37.36 -13.84 21.00
CA GLN A 105 -36.06 -14.48 20.96
C GLN A 105 -35.77 -14.98 19.54
N LYS A 106 -35.02 -14.19 18.76
CA LYS A 106 -34.57 -14.60 17.43
C LYS A 106 -33.19 -15.22 17.57
N ASP A 107 -33.09 -16.45 17.09
CA ASP A 107 -31.81 -17.13 17.00
C ASP A 107 -31.12 -16.76 15.68
N TYR A 108 -29.97 -16.10 15.81
CA TYR A 108 -29.05 -15.76 14.73
C TYR A 108 -27.75 -16.57 14.79
N SER A 109 -27.65 -17.54 15.69
CA SER A 109 -26.43 -18.30 15.88
C SER A 109 -26.00 -19.04 14.61
N ASN A 110 -24.69 -19.08 14.35
CA ASN A 110 -24.09 -19.74 13.19
C ASN A 110 -24.59 -19.23 11.81
N LYS A 111 -25.21 -18.04 11.74
CA LYS A 111 -25.73 -17.49 10.48
C LYS A 111 -24.73 -16.56 9.79
N LEU A 112 -24.68 -16.65 8.46
CA LEU A 112 -24.01 -15.67 7.61
C LEU A 112 -24.94 -14.45 7.40
N LEU A 113 -24.56 -13.31 7.97
CA LEU A 113 -25.35 -12.08 8.06
C LEU A 113 -24.61 -10.86 7.48
N VAL A 114 -23.65 -11.10 6.59
CA VAL A 114 -22.86 -10.04 5.93
C VAL A 114 -23.77 -9.01 5.25
N GLY A 115 -23.58 -7.74 5.59
CA GLY A 115 -24.35 -6.62 5.03
C GLY A 115 -25.82 -6.56 5.46
N TYR A 116 -26.22 -7.27 6.51
CA TYR A 116 -27.57 -7.15 7.06
C TYR A 116 -27.81 -5.78 7.69
N ASP A 117 -29.01 -5.25 7.46
CA ASP A 117 -29.50 -4.05 8.13
C ASP A 117 -30.33 -4.45 9.35
N LEU A 118 -29.70 -4.31 10.52
CA LEU A 118 -30.29 -4.54 11.83
C LEU A 118 -30.60 -3.24 12.57
N ALA A 119 -30.48 -2.09 11.91
CA ALA A 119 -30.70 -0.78 12.53
C ALA A 119 -32.11 -0.61 13.12
N ARG A 120 -32.19 0.18 14.20
CA ARG A 120 -33.42 0.55 14.90
C ARG A 120 -34.23 -0.64 15.41
N LYS A 121 -33.59 -1.75 15.76
CA LYS A 121 -34.25 -2.94 16.29
C LYS A 121 -34.02 -3.08 17.78
N ASP A 122 -35.01 -3.61 18.49
CA ASP A 122 -34.80 -4.21 19.80
C ASP A 122 -34.26 -5.63 19.60
N LEU A 123 -32.97 -5.81 19.87
CA LEU A 123 -32.23 -7.05 19.68
C LEU A 123 -31.87 -7.70 21.03
N ARG A 124 -32.39 -7.17 22.14
CA ARG A 124 -32.25 -7.78 23.45
C ARG A 124 -32.76 -9.22 23.39
N ARG A 125 -32.06 -10.12 24.08
CA ARG A 125 -32.36 -11.57 24.11
C ARG A 125 -32.19 -12.32 22.77
N CYS A 126 -31.69 -11.69 21.71
CA CYS A 126 -31.31 -12.42 20.50
C CYS A 126 -30.03 -13.24 20.74
N ASN A 127 -29.94 -14.43 20.14
CA ASN A 127 -28.72 -15.25 20.19
C ASN A 127 -27.87 -14.97 18.95
N PHE A 128 -26.67 -14.41 19.13
CA PHE A 128 -25.73 -14.13 18.04
C PHE A 128 -24.45 -15.00 18.11
N SER A 129 -24.46 -16.07 18.91
CA SER A 129 -23.30 -16.96 19.09
C SER A 129 -22.82 -17.46 17.73
N ASP A 130 -21.53 -17.25 17.42
CA ASP A 130 -20.88 -17.68 16.17
C ASP A 130 -21.54 -17.13 14.89
N ALA A 131 -22.31 -16.04 14.99
CA ALA A 131 -22.86 -15.36 13.82
C ALA A 131 -21.73 -14.67 13.03
N ASN A 132 -21.73 -14.83 11.72
CA ASN A 132 -20.72 -14.24 10.84
C ASN A 132 -21.28 -13.01 10.13
N PHE A 133 -20.85 -11.82 10.56
CA PHE A 133 -21.17 -10.54 9.92
C PHE A 133 -20.03 -9.98 9.06
N SER A 134 -18.86 -10.61 9.12
CA SER A 134 -17.64 -10.12 8.51
C SER A 134 -17.63 -10.39 7.01
N PRO A 135 -17.17 -9.45 6.18
CA PRO A 135 -17.02 -9.69 4.75
C PRO A 135 -16.03 -10.84 4.52
N VAL A 136 -16.42 -11.86 3.74
CA VAL A 136 -15.51 -12.95 3.36
C VAL A 136 -14.37 -12.37 2.52
N ASP A 137 -13.13 -12.59 2.99
CA ASP A 137 -11.82 -12.18 2.47
C ASP A 137 -11.78 -11.35 1.16
N VAL A 138 -11.26 -10.12 1.30
CA VAL A 138 -10.41 -9.26 0.42
C VAL A 138 -10.80 -9.03 -1.06
N ILE A 139 -11.46 -9.96 -1.74
CA ILE A 139 -11.85 -9.85 -3.15
C ILE A 139 -13.18 -9.09 -3.31
N TYR A 140 -13.97 -8.97 -2.24
CA TYR A 140 -15.27 -8.29 -2.24
C TYR A 140 -15.28 -7.01 -1.38
N ARG A 141 -14.48 -5.99 -1.75
CA ARG A 141 -14.57 -4.59 -1.22
C ARG A 141 -15.92 -3.90 -1.45
N CYS A 142 -16.96 -4.62 -1.89
CA CYS A 142 -18.30 -4.12 -2.19
C CYS A 142 -19.36 -4.53 -1.17
N SER A 143 -19.01 -5.33 -0.15
CA SER A 143 -19.95 -5.70 0.93
C SER A 143 -19.96 -4.62 1.99
N LYS A 144 -21.14 -4.04 2.28
CA LYS A 144 -21.30 -3.12 3.39
C LYS A 144 -21.16 -3.89 4.71
N PRO A 145 -20.55 -3.31 5.75
CA PRO A 145 -20.57 -3.92 7.08
C PRO A 145 -22.00 -4.03 7.62
N VAL A 146 -22.19 -4.88 8.63
CA VAL A 146 -23.47 -4.99 9.33
C VAL A 146 -23.82 -3.65 9.99
N ASN A 147 -25.08 -3.25 9.87
CA ASN A 147 -25.59 -2.02 10.44
C ASN A 147 -26.45 -2.32 11.66
N PHE A 148 -25.94 -2.07 12.87
CA PHE A 148 -26.71 -2.11 14.11
C PHE A 148 -27.22 -0.74 14.54
N SER A 149 -26.90 0.35 13.83
CA SER A 149 -27.14 1.71 14.33
C SER A 149 -28.54 1.95 14.91
N TRP A 150 -28.63 2.72 15.99
CA TRP A 150 -29.88 3.02 16.71
C TRP A 150 -30.61 1.81 17.31
N SER A 151 -29.96 0.65 17.45
CA SER A 151 -30.56 -0.54 18.04
C SER A 151 -30.38 -0.60 19.56
N ASN A 152 -31.23 -1.38 20.23
CA ASN A 152 -31.02 -1.78 21.62
C ASN A 152 -30.43 -3.20 21.66
N LEU A 153 -29.20 -3.29 22.17
CA LEU A 153 -28.40 -4.49 22.36
C LEU A 153 -27.98 -4.64 23.84
N ASP A 154 -28.73 -4.06 24.78
CA ASP A 154 -28.42 -4.12 26.21
C ASP A 154 -28.34 -5.58 26.69
N GLY A 155 -27.26 -5.92 27.39
CA GLY A 155 -26.98 -7.23 27.95
C GLY A 155 -26.73 -8.35 26.94
N VAL A 156 -26.59 -8.04 25.65
CA VAL A 156 -26.36 -9.05 24.62
C VAL A 156 -24.91 -9.52 24.64
N ASP A 157 -24.71 -10.82 24.45
CA ASP A 157 -23.39 -11.42 24.25
C ASP A 157 -23.09 -11.58 22.76
N LEU A 158 -22.11 -10.82 22.28
CA LEU A 158 -21.56 -10.83 20.93
C LEU A 158 -20.08 -11.26 20.92
N SER A 159 -19.54 -11.80 22.02
CA SER A 159 -18.10 -12.08 22.13
C SER A 159 -17.56 -13.07 21.09
N SER A 160 -18.43 -13.98 20.61
CA SER A 160 -18.08 -14.99 19.59
C SER A 160 -18.57 -14.63 18.18
N ALA A 161 -19.18 -13.45 17.99
CA ALA A 161 -19.65 -13.01 16.68
C ALA A 161 -18.51 -12.37 15.87
N MET A 162 -18.44 -12.63 14.56
CA MET A 162 -17.45 -12.00 13.69
C MET A 162 -17.96 -10.64 13.22
N LEU A 163 -17.47 -9.56 13.83
CA LEU A 163 -18.03 -8.20 13.71
C LEU A 163 -17.15 -7.19 12.94
N GLU A 164 -16.30 -7.66 12.03
CA GLU A 164 -15.43 -6.75 11.26
C GLU A 164 -16.25 -5.69 10.50
N GLY A 165 -15.91 -4.42 10.73
CA GLY A 165 -16.55 -3.26 10.12
C GLY A 165 -17.86 -2.80 10.77
N ALA A 166 -18.36 -3.49 11.82
CA ALA A 166 -19.72 -3.29 12.33
C ALA A 166 -20.02 -1.84 12.76
N ASN A 167 -21.20 -1.35 12.38
CA ASN A 167 -21.69 -0.02 12.77
C ASN A 167 -22.62 -0.11 13.97
N PHE A 168 -22.12 0.27 15.15
CA PHE A 168 -22.85 0.40 16.42
C PHE A 168 -23.23 1.84 16.77
N SER A 169 -23.13 2.79 15.82
CA SER A 169 -23.42 4.20 16.12
C SER A 169 -24.84 4.40 16.69
N ASN A 170 -24.96 5.23 17.72
CA ASN A 170 -26.21 5.52 18.43
C ASN A 170 -26.90 4.28 19.05
N CYS A 171 -26.20 3.16 19.26
CA CYS A 171 -26.78 1.99 19.93
C CYS A 171 -26.82 2.11 21.45
N SER A 172 -27.74 1.38 22.07
CA SER A 172 -27.66 1.04 23.49
C SER A 172 -26.98 -0.32 23.64
N LEU A 173 -25.84 -0.36 24.34
CA LEU A 173 -25.01 -1.55 24.55
C LEU A 173 -24.73 -1.77 26.04
N ALA A 174 -25.63 -1.31 26.92
CA ALA A 174 -25.37 -1.38 28.36
C ALA A 174 -25.24 -2.83 28.81
N GLY A 175 -24.15 -3.18 29.50
CA GLY A 175 -23.84 -4.54 29.94
C GLY A 175 -23.56 -5.55 28.82
N ALA A 176 -23.40 -5.12 27.56
CA ALA A 176 -23.11 -6.00 26.43
C ALA A 176 -21.66 -6.51 26.46
N LYS A 177 -21.40 -7.68 25.89
CA LYS A 177 -20.04 -8.23 25.67
C LYS A 177 -19.74 -8.27 24.19
N ILE A 178 -18.65 -7.64 23.75
CA ILE A 178 -18.37 -7.42 22.34
C ILE A 178 -16.88 -7.61 22.05
N CYS A 179 -16.56 -8.45 21.07
CA CYS A 179 -15.21 -8.57 20.50
C CYS A 179 -15.22 -8.05 19.06
N VAL A 180 -14.37 -7.08 18.73
CA VAL A 180 -14.38 -6.41 17.41
C VAL A 180 -12.98 -6.15 16.87
N ASN A 181 -12.87 -6.14 15.55
CA ASN A 181 -11.82 -5.44 14.83
C ASN A 181 -12.48 -4.46 13.85
N ASN A 182 -12.07 -3.21 13.85
CA ASN A 182 -12.64 -2.16 12.98
C ASN A 182 -14.16 -1.97 13.17
N ALA A 183 -14.62 -1.28 14.22
CA ALA A 183 -16.04 -1.01 14.46
C ALA A 183 -16.30 0.47 14.75
N ASN A 184 -17.54 0.92 14.61
CA ASN A 184 -17.93 2.30 14.91
C ASN A 184 -18.88 2.36 16.11
N PHE A 185 -18.44 2.99 17.20
CA PHE A 185 -19.19 3.21 18.45
C PHE A 185 -19.66 4.67 18.64
N THR A 186 -19.66 5.50 17.60
CA THR A 186 -20.03 6.92 17.71
C THR A 186 -21.41 7.09 18.34
N ALA A 187 -21.46 7.82 19.47
CA ALA A 187 -22.68 8.06 20.26
C ALA A 187 -23.37 6.80 20.81
N ALA A 188 -22.65 5.67 20.91
CA ALA A 188 -23.16 4.48 21.58
C ALA A 188 -23.13 4.64 23.11
N LYS A 189 -24.11 4.04 23.81
CA LYS A 189 -24.13 3.96 25.27
C LYS A 189 -23.48 2.65 25.69
N LEU A 190 -22.40 2.73 26.47
CA LEU A 190 -21.51 1.60 26.81
C LEU A 190 -21.47 1.33 28.31
N ASP A 191 -22.48 1.78 29.06
CA ASP A 191 -22.53 1.61 30.52
C ASP A 191 -22.40 0.11 30.89
N ASP A 192 -21.42 -0.25 31.72
CA ASP A 192 -21.10 -1.64 32.11
C ASP A 192 -20.75 -2.60 30.94
N ALA A 193 -20.52 -2.09 29.73
CA ALA A 193 -20.16 -2.93 28.59
C ALA A 193 -18.72 -3.46 28.72
N VAL A 194 -18.51 -4.69 28.22
CA VAL A 194 -17.18 -5.30 28.09
C VAL A 194 -16.82 -5.35 26.60
N ILE A 195 -15.86 -4.51 26.20
CA ILE A 195 -15.37 -4.44 24.82
C ILE A 195 -13.93 -4.98 24.79
N THR A 196 -13.67 -5.89 23.85
CA THR A 196 -12.33 -6.44 23.56
C THR A 196 -12.02 -6.31 22.07
N LEU A 197 -10.73 -6.36 21.74
CA LEU A 197 -10.26 -6.33 20.36
C LEU A 197 -9.99 -7.75 19.85
N ASP A 198 -10.46 -8.04 18.64
CA ASP A 198 -10.08 -9.26 17.90
C ASP A 198 -8.72 -9.03 17.23
N LEU A 199 -7.65 -9.24 18.00
CA LEU A 199 -6.26 -9.05 17.59
C LEU A 199 -5.64 -10.37 17.14
N PRO A 200 -4.78 -10.35 16.10
CA PRO A 200 -4.13 -11.57 15.63
C PRO A 200 -3.15 -12.11 16.67
N SER A 201 -3.02 -13.45 16.75
CA SER A 201 -1.98 -14.09 17.56
C SER A 201 -0.55 -13.84 17.06
N HIS A 202 -0.40 -13.47 15.78
CA HIS A 202 0.89 -13.16 15.16
C HIS A 202 0.76 -11.98 14.19
N TRP A 203 1.66 -11.01 14.31
CA TRP A 203 1.75 -9.85 13.43
C TRP A 203 2.63 -10.13 12.21
N ASN A 204 2.21 -9.63 11.05
CA ASN A 204 3.00 -9.59 9.81
C ASN A 204 2.69 -8.27 9.09
N SER A 205 3.49 -7.92 8.06
CA SER A 205 3.35 -6.66 7.32
C SER A 205 1.92 -6.39 6.83
N ARG A 206 1.23 -7.41 6.30
CA ARG A 206 -0.14 -7.27 5.81
C ARG A 206 -1.15 -6.99 6.92
N ARG A 207 -0.99 -7.65 8.08
CA ARG A 207 -1.87 -7.46 9.24
C ARG A 207 -1.62 -6.13 9.93
N SER A 208 -0.35 -5.73 10.08
CA SER A 208 0.03 -4.46 10.69
C SER A 208 -0.40 -3.28 9.84
N GLU A 209 -0.21 -3.33 8.51
CA GLU A 209 -0.75 -2.35 7.58
C GLU A 209 -2.28 -2.28 7.73
N ARG A 210 -3.00 -3.39 7.56
CA ARG A 210 -4.47 -3.36 7.63
C ARG A 210 -5.05 -2.85 8.96
N LEU A 211 -4.47 -3.23 10.10
CA LEU A 211 -5.07 -2.97 11.42
C LEU A 211 -4.50 -1.73 12.12
N LEU A 212 -3.23 -1.39 11.89
CA LEU A 212 -2.52 -0.34 12.64
C LEU A 212 -2.19 0.89 11.79
N ASN A 213 -2.06 0.77 10.46
CA ASN A 213 -1.62 1.88 9.61
C ASN A 213 -2.41 1.98 8.30
N ASP A 214 -3.26 2.99 8.17
CA ASP A 214 -3.96 3.23 6.92
C ASP A 214 -3.55 4.57 6.30
N ALA A 215 -2.60 4.51 5.37
CA ALA A 215 -2.24 5.64 4.50
C ALA A 215 -3.39 6.04 3.55
N ASN A 216 -4.50 5.31 3.49
CA ASN A 216 -5.54 5.47 2.47
C ASN A 216 -7.02 5.25 2.91
N LYS A 217 -7.38 5.07 4.20
CA LYS A 217 -8.79 4.91 4.66
C LYS A 217 -9.06 4.86 6.19
N ASN A 218 -10.26 5.32 6.55
CA ASN A 218 -10.96 5.32 7.85
C ASN A 218 -11.19 4.02 8.66
N ASN A 219 -10.28 3.04 8.77
CA ASN A 219 -10.64 1.68 9.24
C ASN A 219 -9.61 0.93 10.11
N THR A 220 -8.81 1.63 10.91
CA THR A 220 -7.85 1.01 11.83
C THR A 220 -8.50 0.60 13.16
N ILE A 221 -7.79 -0.16 13.99
CA ILE A 221 -8.21 -0.39 15.38
C ILE A 221 -8.25 0.92 16.18
N PHE A 222 -7.42 1.91 15.81
CA PHE A 222 -7.41 3.21 16.47
C PHE A 222 -8.67 4.01 16.14
N ASP A 223 -9.17 3.95 14.91
CA ASP A 223 -10.48 4.53 14.56
C ASP A 223 -11.61 3.93 15.39
N THR A 224 -11.52 2.63 15.69
CA THR A 224 -12.49 1.95 16.56
C THR A 224 -12.48 2.52 17.97
N ILE A 225 -11.28 2.63 18.57
CA ILE A 225 -11.10 3.16 19.92
C ILE A 225 -11.48 4.64 19.97
N ASP A 226 -11.12 5.43 18.95
CA ASP A 226 -11.40 6.86 18.88
C ASP A 226 -12.89 7.15 18.68
N SER A 227 -13.64 6.24 18.05
CA SER A 227 -15.10 6.37 17.88
C SER A 227 -15.90 6.25 19.19
N ILE A 228 -15.31 5.67 20.24
CA ILE A 228 -15.92 5.58 21.58
C ILE A 228 -15.95 6.99 22.20
N ASP A 229 -16.98 7.33 22.97
CA ASP A 229 -17.05 8.64 23.63
C ASP A 229 -15.98 8.78 24.74
N ASP A 230 -15.45 9.99 24.94
CA ASP A 230 -14.39 10.25 25.94
C ASP A 230 -14.87 10.07 27.39
N THR A 231 -16.19 10.07 27.64
CA THR A 231 -16.77 9.67 28.95
C THR A 231 -16.46 8.22 29.33
N TYR A 232 -16.17 7.36 28.37
CA TYR A 232 -15.76 5.96 28.58
C TYR A 232 -14.24 5.77 28.51
N ALA A 233 -13.48 6.68 29.13
CA ALA A 233 -12.01 6.67 29.11
C ALA A 233 -11.40 5.33 29.55
N ASP A 234 -11.96 4.69 30.59
CA ASP A 234 -11.49 3.40 31.08
C ASP A 234 -11.57 2.28 30.03
N ILE A 235 -12.60 2.30 29.18
CA ILE A 235 -12.73 1.35 28.07
C ILE A 235 -11.62 1.62 27.06
N LYS A 236 -11.38 2.88 26.68
CA LYS A 236 -10.34 3.24 25.72
C LYS A 236 -8.94 2.83 26.18
N VAL A 237 -8.60 3.11 27.45
CA VAL A 237 -7.30 2.73 28.03
C VAL A 237 -7.12 1.21 28.04
N LYS A 238 -8.16 0.45 28.43
CA LYS A 238 -8.12 -1.03 28.38
C LYS A 238 -7.94 -1.58 26.97
N LEU A 239 -8.55 -0.96 25.97
CA LEU A 239 -8.37 -1.36 24.56
C LEU A 239 -6.95 -1.04 24.08
N MET A 240 -6.41 0.13 24.43
CA MET A 240 -5.00 0.46 24.14
C MET A 240 -4.03 -0.50 24.81
N HIS A 241 -4.30 -0.94 26.04
CA HIS A 241 -3.49 -1.98 26.70
C HIS A 241 -3.51 -3.31 25.93
N GLN A 242 -4.67 -3.74 25.40
CA GLN A 242 -4.74 -4.95 24.56
C GLN A 242 -3.90 -4.80 23.29
N VAL A 243 -3.88 -3.62 22.66
CA VAL A 243 -3.00 -3.35 21.51
C VAL A 243 -1.55 -3.46 21.91
N ILE A 244 -1.14 -2.85 23.02
CA ILE A 244 0.24 -2.90 23.52
C ILE A 244 0.63 -4.35 23.81
N ASP A 245 -0.18 -5.10 24.55
CA ASP A 245 0.12 -6.49 24.87
C ASP A 245 0.23 -7.32 23.59
N SER A 246 -0.72 -7.21 22.66
CA SER A 246 -0.67 -7.99 21.41
C SER A 246 0.52 -7.64 20.52
N VAL A 247 0.91 -6.37 20.44
CA VAL A 247 2.00 -5.91 19.54
C VAL A 247 3.38 -6.17 20.16
N PHE A 248 3.51 -6.11 21.49
CA PHE A 248 4.79 -6.13 22.18
C PHE A 248 5.03 -7.36 23.09
N ASP A 249 4.14 -8.36 23.13
CA ASP A 249 4.39 -9.61 23.88
C ASP A 249 5.49 -10.47 23.22
N ASN A 250 6.25 -11.16 24.07
CA ASN A 250 7.56 -11.77 23.78
C ASN A 250 7.48 -12.89 22.71
N ASP A 251 7.92 -12.64 21.48
CA ASP A 251 8.96 -13.47 20.82
C ASP A 251 9.41 -13.03 19.41
N HIS A 252 8.91 -11.95 18.81
CA HIS A 252 9.47 -11.48 17.54
C HIS A 252 9.56 -9.96 17.54
N ALA A 253 10.76 -9.45 17.85
CA ALA A 253 11.16 -8.11 17.48
C ALA A 253 10.91 -7.95 15.98
N LEU A 254 9.78 -7.34 15.62
CA LEU A 254 9.38 -7.16 14.24
C LEU A 254 10.36 -6.18 13.61
N GLN A 255 11.32 -6.77 12.89
CA GLN A 255 12.25 -6.12 11.97
C GLN A 255 11.45 -5.31 10.92
N GLY A 256 11.03 -4.10 11.27
CA GLY A 256 10.50 -3.10 10.34
C GLY A 256 9.07 -3.31 9.82
N SER A 257 8.26 -4.20 10.42
CA SER A 257 6.88 -4.44 9.94
C SER A 257 5.78 -3.81 10.81
N ILE A 258 6.09 -3.29 12.00
CA ILE A 258 5.13 -2.53 12.81
C ILE A 258 5.27 -1.04 12.49
N PRO A 259 4.16 -0.33 12.22
CA PRO A 259 4.18 1.09 11.88
C PRO A 259 4.31 1.95 13.17
N GLY A 260 5.53 2.12 13.66
CA GLY A 260 5.78 2.78 14.96
C GLY A 260 5.30 4.23 15.02
N ILE A 261 5.42 5.01 13.95
CA ILE A 261 4.87 6.38 13.88
C ILE A 261 3.34 6.39 13.97
N ALA A 262 2.64 5.45 13.34
CA ALA A 262 1.19 5.33 13.45
C ALA A 262 0.77 5.00 14.91
N LEU A 263 1.49 4.08 15.56
CA LEU A 263 1.27 3.78 16.99
C LEU A 263 1.47 5.01 17.86
N LEU A 264 2.57 5.76 17.65
CA LEU A 264 2.85 6.99 18.39
C LEU A 264 1.75 8.02 18.19
N ASN A 265 1.33 8.28 16.94
CA ASN A 265 0.25 9.19 16.60
C ASN A 265 -1.03 8.87 17.40
N SER A 266 -1.37 7.58 17.52
CA SER A 266 -2.54 7.13 18.25
C SER A 266 -2.36 7.19 19.77
N PHE A 267 -1.20 6.83 20.31
CA PHE A 267 -0.96 6.87 21.76
C PHE A 267 -0.84 8.30 22.30
N VAL A 268 -0.37 9.26 21.51
CA VAL A 268 -0.31 10.68 21.92
C VAL A 268 -1.59 11.46 21.62
N SER A 269 -2.56 10.86 20.93
CA SER A 269 -3.75 11.57 20.42
C SER A 269 -4.57 12.20 21.54
N LYS A 270 -4.63 11.56 22.72
CA LYS A 270 -5.39 12.01 23.89
C LYS A 270 -4.56 12.02 25.17
N ASP A 271 -4.87 12.95 26.07
CA ASP A 271 -4.12 13.15 27.31
C ASP A 271 -4.34 11.99 28.29
N ILE A 272 -5.50 11.33 28.26
CA ILE A 272 -5.80 10.14 29.07
C ILE A 272 -4.82 8.99 28.83
N TYR A 273 -4.29 8.86 27.61
CA TYR A 273 -3.32 7.83 27.29
C TYR A 273 -1.93 8.15 27.83
N GLN A 274 -1.55 9.44 27.81
CA GLN A 274 -0.26 9.90 28.33
C GLN A 274 -0.18 9.87 29.87
N GLN A 275 -1.33 9.91 30.54
CA GLN A 275 -1.44 9.78 32.00
C GLN A 275 -1.37 8.32 32.48
N ASP A 276 -1.61 7.35 31.60
CA ASP A 276 -1.49 5.93 31.92
C ASP A 276 -0.03 5.48 31.92
N GLU A 277 0.41 4.82 33.00
CA GLU A 277 1.81 4.44 33.20
C GLU A 277 2.33 3.47 32.13
N LYS A 278 1.50 2.50 31.72
CA LYS A 278 1.90 1.46 30.75
C LYS A 278 2.02 2.05 29.35
N ILE A 279 1.03 2.86 28.95
CA ILE A 279 1.05 3.54 27.64
C ILE A 279 2.21 4.53 27.59
N SER A 280 2.42 5.34 28.63
CA SER A 280 3.52 6.32 28.69
C SER A 280 4.91 5.67 28.57
N LYS A 281 5.17 4.56 29.30
CA LYS A 281 6.42 3.79 29.14
C LYS A 281 6.58 3.23 27.72
N THR A 282 5.49 2.81 27.10
CA THR A 282 5.50 2.31 25.72
C THR A 282 5.82 3.43 24.72
N ILE A 283 5.24 4.61 24.91
CA ILE A 283 5.56 5.82 24.12
C ILE A 283 7.06 6.11 24.21
N GLU A 284 7.64 6.13 25.41
CA GLU A 284 9.07 6.37 25.60
C GLU A 284 9.99 5.35 24.90
N ALA A 285 9.60 4.07 24.90
CA ALA A 285 10.33 3.02 24.21
C ALA A 285 10.22 3.17 22.69
N LEU A 286 9.02 3.45 22.18
CA LEU A 286 8.76 3.69 20.77
C LEU A 286 9.51 4.91 20.25
N VAL A 287 9.49 6.05 20.96
CA VAL A 287 10.26 7.24 20.57
C VAL A 287 11.73 6.90 20.38
N ARG A 288 12.34 6.14 21.29
CA ARG A 288 13.76 5.73 21.16
C ARG A 288 13.98 4.80 19.97
N SER A 289 13.07 3.85 19.73
CA SER A 289 13.14 2.94 18.58
C SER A 289 13.01 3.71 17.26
N GLU A 290 12.07 4.64 17.18
CA GLU A 290 11.82 5.47 15.99
C GLU A 290 12.96 6.44 15.74
N MET A 291 13.58 7.02 16.78
CA MET A 291 14.81 7.81 16.61
C MET A 291 15.95 6.98 15.99
N LEU A 292 16.09 5.71 16.38
CA LEU A 292 17.10 4.82 15.80
C LEU A 292 16.77 4.47 14.34
N TYR A 293 15.51 4.12 14.06
CA TYR A 293 15.04 3.79 12.70
C TYR A 293 15.21 5.00 11.77
N ALA A 294 14.66 6.15 12.18
CA ALA A 294 14.76 7.42 11.47
C ALA A 294 16.20 7.92 11.31
N ASN A 295 17.18 7.38 12.05
CA ASN A 295 18.57 7.76 11.86
C ASN A 295 19.16 7.21 10.56
N SER A 296 18.51 6.22 9.95
CA SER A 296 18.98 5.57 8.72
C SER A 296 17.91 5.36 7.66
N LYS A 297 16.64 5.60 8.00
CA LYS A 297 15.48 5.43 7.12
C LYS A 297 14.59 6.67 7.19
N VAL A 298 13.86 6.94 6.11
CA VAL A 298 12.86 8.01 6.11
C VAL A 298 11.61 7.54 6.84
N SER A 299 11.16 8.28 7.84
CA SER A 299 9.89 7.98 8.55
C SER A 299 9.19 9.16 9.22
N MET A 300 9.80 10.35 9.25
CA MET A 300 9.30 11.47 10.06
C MET A 300 8.19 12.31 9.37
N ASP A 301 7.84 12.00 8.13
CA ASP A 301 6.85 12.71 7.31
C ASP A 301 5.39 12.41 7.69
N GLU A 302 5.12 11.25 8.31
CA GLU A 302 3.78 10.82 8.74
C GLU A 302 3.41 11.24 10.18
N CYS A 303 4.25 12.04 10.85
CA CYS A 303 4.04 12.42 12.24
C CYS A 303 2.89 13.43 12.43
N SER A 304 2.01 13.17 13.40
CA SER A 304 1.07 14.17 13.92
C SER A 304 1.80 15.32 14.62
N ALA A 305 1.16 16.48 14.77
CA ALA A 305 1.76 17.61 15.48
C ALA A 305 2.14 17.31 16.94
N LYS A 306 1.37 16.46 17.63
CA LYS A 306 1.69 16.01 18.99
C LYS A 306 2.92 15.10 18.99
N THR A 307 3.02 14.19 18.02
CA THR A 307 4.19 13.32 17.82
C THR A 307 5.44 14.11 17.49
N LEU A 308 5.36 15.11 16.61
CA LEU A 308 6.47 16.02 16.32
C LEU A 308 6.92 16.76 17.60
N SER A 309 5.98 17.26 18.41
CA SER A 309 6.29 17.92 19.67
C SER A 309 6.99 16.98 20.65
N LEU A 310 6.56 15.71 20.73
CA LEU A 310 7.19 14.69 21.55
C LEU A 310 8.66 14.43 21.14
N PHE A 311 8.95 14.34 19.84
CA PHE A 311 10.33 14.21 19.37
C PHE A 311 11.16 15.47 19.65
N LEU A 312 10.59 16.66 19.45
CA LEU A 312 11.26 17.93 19.76
C LEU A 312 11.60 18.02 21.25
N ASP A 313 10.66 17.66 22.13
CA ASP A 313 10.88 17.58 23.57
C ASP A 313 11.98 16.58 23.89
N LYS A 314 11.96 15.40 23.26
CA LYS A 314 12.97 14.37 23.48
C LYS A 314 14.39 14.84 23.12
N PHE A 315 14.57 15.44 21.95
CA PHE A 315 15.87 16.00 21.54
C PHE A 315 16.29 17.21 22.37
N SER A 316 15.34 18.00 22.88
CA SER A 316 15.66 19.16 23.73
C SER A 316 16.32 18.77 25.07
N GLN A 317 16.14 17.53 25.52
CA GLN A 317 16.69 16.99 26.75
C GLN A 317 18.20 16.66 26.66
N SER A 318 18.73 16.41 25.46
CA SER A 318 20.11 15.92 25.27
C SER A 318 20.75 16.48 24.00
N ASN A 319 21.83 17.25 24.16
CA ASN A 319 22.63 17.72 23.02
C ASN A 319 23.27 16.55 22.26
N ASP A 320 23.73 15.55 23.01
CA ASP A 320 24.41 14.38 22.46
C ASP A 320 23.45 13.55 21.59
N ASP A 321 22.16 13.51 21.93
CA ASP A 321 21.17 12.81 21.11
C ASP A 321 20.99 13.47 19.74
N MET A 322 21.08 14.81 19.63
CA MET A 322 21.02 15.51 18.34
C MET A 322 22.21 15.16 17.43
N LEU A 323 23.36 14.83 18.01
CA LEU A 323 24.56 14.40 17.27
C LEU A 323 24.52 12.90 16.97
N LYS A 324 24.18 12.08 17.96
CA LYS A 324 24.13 10.61 17.85
C LYS A 324 23.06 10.15 16.86
N PHE A 325 21.90 10.79 16.87
CA PHE A 325 20.78 10.51 15.97
C PHE A 325 20.62 11.64 14.95
N ASN A 326 21.72 12.11 14.37
CA ASN A 326 21.72 13.27 13.47
C ASN A 326 20.78 13.11 12.28
N GLY A 327 20.71 11.93 11.67
CA GLY A 327 19.79 11.65 10.56
C GLY A 327 18.33 11.84 10.98
N ALA A 328 17.94 11.32 12.15
CA ALA A 328 16.59 11.47 12.67
C ALA A 328 16.30 12.93 13.07
N PHE A 329 17.26 13.59 13.71
CA PHE A 329 17.16 14.99 14.09
C PHE A 329 16.95 15.89 12.87
N ILE A 330 17.75 15.72 11.83
CA ILE A 330 17.64 16.54 10.62
C ILE A 330 16.34 16.27 9.87
N GLN A 331 15.87 15.02 9.80
CA GLN A 331 14.55 14.72 9.26
C GLN A 331 13.44 15.46 10.02
N LEU A 332 13.47 15.41 11.35
CA LEU A 332 12.54 16.15 12.20
C LEU A 332 12.59 17.65 11.91
N MET A 333 13.79 18.23 11.79
CA MET A 333 13.95 19.66 11.47
C MET A 333 13.37 20.01 10.10
N THR A 334 13.63 19.19 9.08
CA THR A 334 13.06 19.38 7.73
C THR A 334 11.54 19.49 7.77
N VAL A 335 10.87 18.68 8.61
CA VAL A 335 9.41 18.74 8.78
C VAL A 335 8.97 19.93 9.64
N CYS A 336 9.68 20.21 10.75
CA CYS A 336 9.18 21.13 11.78
C CYS A 336 9.50 22.62 11.55
N VAL A 337 10.66 22.99 10.99
CA VAL A 337 11.09 24.40 10.95
C VAL A 337 10.25 25.30 10.05
N ASN A 338 9.45 24.70 9.16
CA ASN A 338 8.48 25.37 8.29
C ASN A 338 7.03 24.94 8.56
N HIS A 339 6.78 24.22 9.66
CA HIS A 339 5.48 23.63 9.97
C HIS A 339 4.35 24.67 10.14
N ASN A 340 3.11 24.32 9.84
CA ASN A 340 1.99 25.28 9.91
C ASN A 340 1.61 25.68 11.34
N ILE A 341 1.80 24.78 12.31
CA ILE A 341 1.57 25.07 13.73
C ILE A 341 2.75 25.86 14.29
N LEU A 342 2.47 27.07 14.78
CA LEU A 342 3.49 28.04 15.24
C LEU A 342 4.31 27.56 16.43
N SER A 343 3.72 26.81 17.37
CA SER A 343 4.44 26.27 18.53
C SER A 343 5.53 25.27 18.10
N VAL A 344 5.16 24.30 17.27
CA VAL A 344 6.08 23.31 16.67
C VAL A 344 7.20 24.02 15.89
N LYS A 345 6.83 25.00 15.05
CA LYS A 345 7.80 25.79 14.28
C LYS A 345 8.80 26.51 15.16
N LYS A 346 8.32 27.21 16.19
CA LYS A 346 9.16 27.98 17.11
C LYS A 346 10.11 27.05 17.85
N GLN A 347 9.58 25.99 18.44
CA GLN A 347 10.37 25.01 19.19
C GLN A 347 11.46 24.37 18.32
N ALA A 348 11.14 24.00 17.09
CA ALA A 348 12.12 23.44 16.17
C ALA A 348 13.23 24.43 15.79
N ARG A 349 12.88 25.69 15.51
CA ARG A 349 13.88 26.72 15.20
C ARG A 349 14.78 27.04 16.40
N ASP A 350 14.22 27.11 17.60
CA ASP A 350 14.98 27.32 18.84
C ASP A 350 15.94 26.14 19.10
N LEU A 351 15.45 24.91 18.91
CA LEU A 351 16.25 23.70 19.06
C LEU A 351 17.35 23.60 17.98
N TYR A 352 17.05 23.98 16.74
CA TYR A 352 18.04 23.99 15.67
C TYR A 352 19.13 25.04 15.91
N ASN A 353 18.78 26.23 16.41
CA ASN A 353 19.78 27.23 16.80
C ASN A 353 20.72 26.71 17.90
N ARG A 354 20.19 25.92 18.84
CA ARG A 354 21.01 25.22 19.85
C ARG A 354 21.93 24.19 19.20
N TYR A 355 21.45 23.42 18.23
CA TYR A 355 22.26 22.48 17.44
C TYR A 355 23.41 23.18 16.70
N LEU A 356 23.15 24.31 16.04
CA LEU A 356 24.18 25.11 15.34
C LEU A 356 25.26 25.65 16.29
N SER A 357 24.94 25.79 17.58
CA SER A 357 25.87 26.28 18.60
C SER A 357 26.78 25.19 19.19
N LEU A 358 26.59 23.91 18.83
CA LEU A 358 27.39 22.80 19.32
C LEU A 358 28.79 22.82 18.70
N ASP A 359 29.80 22.45 19.49
CA ASP A 359 31.22 22.47 19.05
C ASP A 359 31.49 21.60 17.81
N ALA A 360 30.74 20.52 17.64
CA ALA A 360 30.85 19.65 16.47
C ALA A 360 30.26 20.27 15.18
N VAL A 361 29.32 21.21 15.31
CA VAL A 361 28.58 21.81 14.18
C VAL A 361 29.16 23.18 13.81
N LYS A 362 29.63 23.93 14.80
CA LYS A 362 30.15 25.29 14.68
C LYS A 362 31.18 25.49 13.55
N PRO A 363 32.14 24.57 13.30
CA PRO A 363 33.08 24.72 12.18
C PRO A 363 32.43 24.84 10.80
N TYR A 364 31.21 24.32 10.64
CA TYR A 364 30.43 24.37 9.40
C TYR A 364 29.47 25.58 9.34
N VAL A 365 29.13 26.15 10.50
CA VAL A 365 28.31 27.38 10.60
C VAL A 365 29.08 28.60 10.15
N ASP A 366 30.40 28.63 10.39
CA ASP A 366 31.29 29.72 9.98
C ASP A 366 31.65 29.69 8.48
N LYS A 367 31.12 28.71 7.71
CA LYS A 367 31.37 28.59 6.27
C LYS A 367 30.53 29.62 5.51
N PHE A 368 31.12 30.21 4.47
CA PHE A 368 30.50 31.29 3.70
C PHE A 368 29.15 30.88 3.09
N GLU A 369 29.01 29.61 2.71
CA GLU A 369 27.81 29.08 2.06
C GLU A 369 26.65 28.90 3.03
N PHE A 370 26.89 28.85 4.34
CA PHE A 370 25.86 28.53 5.32
C PHE A 370 24.93 29.72 5.62
N GLY A 371 23.62 29.46 5.58
CA GLY A 371 22.60 30.36 6.08
C GLY A 371 22.64 31.75 5.42
N ASN A 372 22.76 32.80 6.24
CA ASN A 372 22.92 34.19 5.77
C ASN A 372 24.39 34.67 5.69
N SER A 373 25.36 33.75 5.75
CA SER A 373 26.80 34.07 5.85
C SER A 373 27.23 34.84 7.11
N GLU A 374 26.36 34.99 8.11
CA GLU A 374 26.65 35.58 9.42
C GLU A 374 26.54 34.53 10.56
N GLY A 375 26.66 33.24 10.21
CA GLY A 375 26.57 32.13 11.16
C GLY A 375 25.16 31.87 11.68
N LYS A 376 24.12 32.24 10.92
CA LYS A 376 22.72 32.00 11.29
C LYS A 376 21.93 31.36 10.15
N ALA A 377 21.08 30.40 10.49
CA ALA A 377 20.09 29.89 9.56
C ALA A 377 19.09 30.98 9.18
N TYR A 378 18.81 31.13 7.89
CA TYR A 378 17.87 32.08 7.34
C TYR A 378 16.64 31.37 6.76
N TRP A 379 15.59 31.29 7.56
CA TRP A 379 14.35 30.59 7.20
C TRP A 379 13.40 31.36 6.29
N GLY A 380 13.75 32.60 5.90
CA GLY A 380 12.93 33.45 5.03
C GLY A 380 12.89 32.97 3.57
N ASP A 381 13.89 32.19 3.16
CA ASP A 381 14.01 31.65 1.82
C ASP A 381 14.54 30.21 1.89
N LYS A 382 13.76 29.30 1.30
CA LYS A 382 13.97 27.85 1.31
C LYS A 382 15.18 27.41 0.50
N THR A 383 15.71 28.26 -0.39
CA THR A 383 16.90 28.00 -1.19
C THR A 383 18.20 28.29 -0.45
N ASN A 384 18.14 28.92 0.73
CA ASN A 384 19.33 29.08 1.56
C ASN A 384 19.76 27.76 2.19
N LEU A 385 21.08 27.56 2.21
CA LEU A 385 21.78 26.39 2.73
C LEU A 385 21.76 26.40 4.26
N ASN A 386 20.61 26.05 4.82
CA ASN A 386 20.34 26.12 6.27
C ASN A 386 20.59 24.80 7.00
N TYR A 387 20.71 23.68 6.29
CA TYR A 387 20.82 22.35 6.90
C TYR A 387 22.28 21.90 6.94
N ILE A 388 22.76 21.53 8.14
CA ILE A 388 24.06 20.89 8.34
C ILE A 388 23.82 19.48 8.88
N LEU A 389 24.13 18.47 8.09
CA LEU A 389 24.11 17.07 8.49
C LEU A 389 25.52 16.64 8.85
N LEU A 390 25.67 15.82 9.88
CA LEU A 390 26.95 15.28 10.33
C LEU A 390 26.95 13.75 10.23
N ASN A 391 28.08 13.20 9.81
CA ASN A 391 28.39 11.79 9.93
C ASN A 391 29.91 11.63 10.17
N ASP A 392 30.29 11.32 11.41
CA ASP A 392 31.68 11.27 11.86
C ASP A 392 32.48 12.53 11.47
N GLN A 393 33.46 12.39 10.59
CA GLN A 393 34.33 13.47 10.10
C GLN A 393 33.77 14.19 8.86
N LYS A 394 32.53 13.87 8.45
CA LYS A 394 31.89 14.44 7.27
C LYS A 394 30.74 15.34 7.67
N ALA A 395 30.56 16.42 6.91
CA ALA A 395 29.40 17.28 7.01
C ALA A 395 28.83 17.60 5.64
N MET A 396 27.51 17.69 5.55
CA MET A 396 26.79 18.09 4.35
C MET A 396 26.02 19.37 4.63
N ILE A 397 26.23 20.39 3.79
CA ILE A 397 25.46 21.63 3.84
C ILE A 397 24.50 21.66 2.64
N ILE A 398 23.20 21.78 2.90
CA ILE A 398 22.14 21.65 1.89
C ILE A 398 20.96 22.59 2.18
N ASP A 399 20.20 22.94 1.15
CA ASP A 399 19.02 23.80 1.23
C ASP A 399 17.75 22.99 1.52
N HIS A 400 16.68 23.69 1.91
CA HIS A 400 15.43 23.04 2.27
C HIS A 400 14.74 22.37 1.08
N VAL A 401 14.82 22.96 -0.12
CA VAL A 401 14.14 22.44 -1.31
C VAL A 401 14.76 21.11 -1.71
N ASN A 402 16.09 21.04 -1.77
CA ASN A 402 16.78 19.83 -2.21
C ASN A 402 16.73 18.72 -1.16
N ILE A 403 16.96 19.01 0.13
CA ILE A 403 16.88 17.97 1.18
C ILE A 403 15.48 17.36 1.28
N SER A 404 14.43 18.18 1.15
CA SER A 404 13.05 17.68 1.20
C SER A 404 12.75 16.73 0.05
N LYS A 405 13.31 16.99 -1.14
CA LYS A 405 13.20 16.11 -2.31
C LYS A 405 14.01 14.83 -2.15
N MET A 406 15.24 14.91 -1.64
CA MET A 406 16.10 13.75 -1.40
C MET A 406 15.57 12.81 -0.31
N LEU A 407 14.68 13.28 0.56
CA LEU A 407 13.98 12.46 1.56
C LEU A 407 12.67 11.84 1.04
N GLN A 408 12.22 12.13 -0.19
CA GLN A 408 10.99 11.54 -0.73
C GLN A 408 11.24 10.18 -1.39
N LEU A 409 10.38 9.19 -1.10
CA LEU A 409 10.44 7.85 -1.68
C LEU A 409 9.62 7.69 -2.99
N SER A 410 8.77 8.66 -3.35
CA SER A 410 7.86 8.56 -4.52
C SER A 410 8.45 9.16 -5.80
N ASN A 411 8.38 8.40 -6.89
CA ASN A 411 8.90 8.65 -8.25
C ASN A 411 8.36 9.89 -9.02
N ASP A 412 7.71 10.85 -8.37
CA ASP A 412 7.13 11.99 -9.09
C ASP A 412 8.14 13.10 -9.45
N ASN A 413 9.37 13.05 -8.90
CA ASN A 413 10.33 14.14 -9.05
C ASN A 413 11.57 13.76 -9.87
N ASN A 414 11.46 13.85 -11.20
CA ASN A 414 12.61 13.93 -12.13
C ASN A 414 13.51 15.19 -11.92
N ASP A 415 13.34 15.94 -10.82
CA ASP A 415 13.99 17.23 -10.53
C ASP A 415 14.74 17.21 -9.16
N VAL A 416 15.10 16.02 -8.65
CA VAL A 416 16.03 15.92 -7.50
C VAL A 416 17.46 16.16 -7.97
N LYS A 417 18.17 17.08 -7.32
CA LYS A 417 19.56 17.42 -7.68
C LYS A 417 20.53 16.77 -6.70
N TRP A 418 20.95 15.55 -7.01
CA TRP A 418 21.87 14.75 -6.20
C TRP A 418 23.31 15.28 -6.15
N ASP A 419 23.58 16.44 -6.76
CA ASP A 419 24.86 17.17 -6.78
C ASP A 419 24.74 18.58 -6.16
N HIS A 420 23.55 18.97 -5.69
CA HIS A 420 23.29 20.31 -5.14
C HIS A 420 23.42 20.33 -3.62
N PHE A 421 24.67 20.25 -3.14
CA PHE A 421 25.07 20.38 -1.75
C PHE A 421 26.58 20.64 -1.66
N TYR A 422 27.05 21.06 -0.48
CA TYR A 422 28.49 21.10 -0.18
C TYR A 422 28.85 19.94 0.75
N LEU A 423 29.85 19.16 0.37
CA LEU A 423 30.40 18.08 1.19
C LEU A 423 31.72 18.52 1.81
N TYR A 424 31.82 18.38 3.13
CA TYR A 424 33.04 18.57 3.87
C TYR A 424 33.52 17.23 4.43
N GLN A 425 34.83 16.98 4.37
CA GLN A 425 35.48 15.87 5.05
C GLN A 425 36.71 16.42 5.76
N ASN A 426 36.85 16.17 7.07
CA ASN A 426 37.91 16.75 7.89
C ASN A 426 37.99 18.30 7.79
N ASN A 427 36.82 18.96 7.73
CA ASN A 427 36.66 20.41 7.55
C ASN A 427 37.14 20.99 6.20
N GLU A 428 37.49 20.14 5.24
CA GLU A 428 37.86 20.53 3.87
C GLU A 428 36.71 20.26 2.89
N CYS A 429 36.39 21.27 2.08
CA CYS A 429 35.34 21.18 1.06
C CYS A 429 35.79 20.25 -0.08
N GLN A 430 34.96 19.27 -0.40
CA GLN A 430 35.24 18.30 -1.45
C GLN A 430 34.77 18.84 -2.80
N PRO A 431 35.63 18.86 -3.84
CA PRO A 431 35.22 19.26 -5.19
C PRO A 431 34.13 18.35 -5.74
N THR A 432 33.07 18.90 -6.32
CA THR A 432 31.90 18.17 -6.85
C THR A 432 32.27 16.98 -7.76
N GLY A 433 33.28 17.13 -8.61
CA GLY A 433 33.74 16.07 -9.52
C GLY A 433 34.48 14.90 -8.85
N SER A 434 34.86 15.03 -7.57
CA SER A 434 35.56 14.00 -6.79
C SER A 434 34.66 13.23 -5.83
N ILE A 435 33.38 13.65 -5.70
CA ILE A 435 32.45 13.06 -4.74
C ILE A 435 31.98 11.68 -5.25
N ASN A 436 32.18 10.66 -4.42
CA ASN A 436 31.55 9.36 -4.62
C ASN A 436 30.13 9.38 -4.05
N TYR A 437 29.14 9.69 -4.90
CA TYR A 437 27.73 9.82 -4.49
C TYR A 437 27.15 8.54 -3.91
N LYS A 438 27.54 7.37 -4.45
CA LYS A 438 27.08 6.07 -3.93
C LYS A 438 27.51 5.89 -2.48
N LYS A 439 28.81 6.06 -2.20
CA LYS A 439 29.34 6.00 -0.83
C LYS A 439 28.70 7.06 0.07
N THR A 440 28.59 8.29 -0.45
CA THR A 440 28.02 9.42 0.29
C THR A 440 26.59 9.15 0.75
N PHE A 441 25.71 8.64 -0.12
CA PHE A 441 24.29 8.48 0.21
C PHE A 441 23.90 7.10 0.73
N ILE A 442 24.65 6.05 0.39
CA ILE A 442 24.34 4.69 0.85
C ILE A 442 25.07 4.37 2.16
N ASP A 443 26.33 4.80 2.30
CA ASP A 443 27.16 4.41 3.44
C ASP A 443 27.21 5.52 4.51
N ASP A 444 27.42 6.77 4.09
CA ASP A 444 27.64 7.89 5.02
C ASP A 444 26.32 8.51 5.51
N PHE A 445 25.50 9.03 4.60
CA PHE A 445 24.24 9.72 4.91
C PHE A 445 23.04 8.83 4.59
N LYS A 446 22.91 7.74 5.36
CA LYS A 446 22.00 6.61 5.11
C LYS A 446 20.52 6.99 4.96
N ILE A 447 20.09 8.10 5.55
CA ILE A 447 18.72 8.62 5.41
C ILE A 447 18.31 8.85 3.95
N PHE A 448 19.29 9.04 3.05
CA PHE A 448 19.05 9.23 1.62
C PHE A 448 19.17 7.93 0.80
N ALA A 449 19.60 6.82 1.41
CA ALA A 449 19.97 5.61 0.69
C ALA A 449 18.83 5.06 -0.17
N ASP A 450 17.64 4.94 0.40
CA ASP A 450 16.48 4.35 -0.29
C ASP A 450 16.03 5.25 -1.45
N SER A 451 15.84 6.56 -1.22
CA SER A 451 15.49 7.51 -2.28
C SER A 451 16.57 7.57 -3.37
N PHE A 452 17.85 7.56 -3.00
CA PHE A 452 18.96 7.53 -3.95
C PHE A 452 18.94 6.25 -4.79
N ILE A 453 18.71 5.10 -4.17
CA ILE A 453 18.60 3.82 -4.87
C ILE A 453 17.40 3.85 -5.83
N GLU A 454 16.22 4.26 -5.38
CA GLU A 454 14.99 4.34 -6.18
C GLU A 454 15.16 5.28 -7.39
N CYS A 455 15.65 6.51 -7.19
CA CYS A 455 15.93 7.44 -8.30
C CYS A 455 16.94 6.87 -9.30
N ASN A 456 17.87 6.03 -8.84
CA ASN A 456 18.86 5.40 -9.72
C ASN A 456 18.41 4.05 -10.30
N LYS A 457 17.30 3.43 -9.85
CA LYS A 457 16.77 2.21 -10.47
C LYS A 457 16.31 2.49 -11.91
N GLY A 458 15.56 3.58 -12.11
CA GLY A 458 15.08 4.00 -13.44
C GLY A 458 16.21 4.40 -14.40
N SER A 459 17.24 5.09 -13.91
CA SER A 459 18.39 5.51 -14.75
C SER A 459 19.28 4.33 -15.15
N ARG A 460 19.53 3.36 -14.25
CA ARG A 460 20.35 2.17 -14.55
C ARG A 460 19.70 1.26 -15.59
N PHE A 461 18.40 1.00 -15.45
CA PHE A 461 17.69 0.21 -16.45
C PHE A 461 17.56 0.98 -17.78
N SER A 462 17.38 2.31 -17.73
CA SER A 462 17.43 3.14 -18.95
C SER A 462 18.79 3.10 -19.64
N ASN A 463 19.90 3.07 -18.88
CA ASN A 463 21.25 2.91 -19.42
C ASN A 463 21.40 1.55 -20.10
N LEU A 464 20.89 0.46 -19.50
CA LEU A 464 20.84 -0.85 -20.16
C LEU A 464 20.00 -0.83 -21.44
N LEU A 465 18.83 -0.21 -21.44
CA LEU A 465 18.02 -0.12 -22.65
C LEU A 465 18.73 0.70 -23.75
N ALA A 466 19.58 1.65 -23.37
CA ALA A 466 20.40 2.40 -24.32
C ALA A 466 21.49 1.53 -24.97
N THR A 467 22.10 0.58 -24.24
CA THR A 467 23.10 -0.34 -24.83
C THR A 467 22.50 -1.33 -25.83
N LEU A 468 21.19 -1.61 -25.75
CA LEU A 468 20.49 -2.47 -26.70
C LEU A 468 20.18 -1.81 -28.04
N GLU A 469 20.38 -0.50 -28.21
CA GLU A 469 20.09 0.23 -29.46
C GLU A 469 18.69 -0.04 -30.05
N LEU A 470 17.65 -0.01 -29.20
CA LEU A 470 16.29 -0.47 -29.53
C LEU A 470 15.58 0.30 -30.67
N GLY A 471 16.15 1.40 -31.16
CA GLY A 471 15.56 2.20 -32.24
C GLY A 471 14.14 2.66 -31.90
N SER A 472 13.19 2.40 -32.81
CA SER A 472 11.78 2.76 -32.66
C SER A 472 11.06 2.03 -31.51
N TYR A 473 11.65 0.96 -30.96
CA TYR A 473 11.07 0.21 -29.84
C TYR A 473 11.40 0.83 -28.47
N LYS A 474 12.33 1.81 -28.40
CA LYS A 474 12.78 2.41 -27.14
C LYS A 474 11.62 2.93 -26.27
N ASP A 475 10.70 3.67 -26.88
CA ASP A 475 9.57 4.27 -26.15
C ASP A 475 8.61 3.20 -25.61
N GLN A 476 8.39 2.12 -26.36
CA GLN A 476 7.56 1.00 -25.92
C GLN A 476 8.19 0.24 -24.74
N PHE A 477 9.50 0.01 -24.76
CA PHE A 477 10.22 -0.60 -23.64
C PHE A 477 10.21 0.30 -22.40
N THR A 478 10.38 1.60 -22.58
CA THR A 478 10.36 2.58 -21.50
C THR A 478 8.96 2.70 -20.87
N ALA A 479 7.91 2.73 -21.68
CA ALA A 479 6.52 2.81 -21.21
C ALA A 479 6.12 1.63 -20.30
N VAL A 480 6.57 0.42 -20.62
CA VAL A 480 6.31 -0.77 -19.80
C VAL A 480 6.99 -0.67 -18.43
N LEU A 481 8.19 -0.08 -18.34
CA LEU A 481 8.87 0.14 -17.05
C LEU A 481 8.17 1.18 -16.20
N SER A 482 7.64 2.22 -16.83
CA SER A 482 6.89 3.28 -16.16
C SER A 482 5.49 2.84 -15.69
N GLY A 483 5.11 1.57 -15.90
CA GLY A 483 3.82 1.03 -15.49
C GLY A 483 2.64 1.50 -16.35
N GLU A 484 2.89 2.02 -17.56
CA GLU A 484 1.82 2.42 -18.46
C GLU A 484 0.96 1.21 -18.90
N SER A 485 -0.35 1.44 -19.06
CA SER A 485 -1.26 0.37 -19.50
C SER A 485 -0.94 -0.09 -20.92
N VAL A 486 -0.51 -1.33 -21.06
CA VAL A 486 -0.11 -1.94 -22.34
C VAL A 486 -1.31 -2.01 -23.28
N THR A 487 -1.20 -1.35 -24.43
CA THR A 487 -2.26 -1.36 -25.47
C THR A 487 -2.02 -2.45 -26.51
N LYS A 488 -3.06 -2.80 -27.30
CA LYS A 488 -2.93 -3.78 -28.39
C LYS A 488 -1.85 -3.41 -29.43
N LYS A 489 -1.48 -2.13 -29.54
CA LYS A 489 -0.42 -1.63 -30.45
C LYS A 489 1.01 -1.90 -29.94
N MET A 490 1.16 -2.34 -28.69
CA MET A 490 2.46 -2.65 -28.09
C MET A 490 2.81 -4.15 -28.20
N LYS A 491 1.99 -4.98 -28.86
CA LYS A 491 2.29 -6.40 -29.03
C LYS A 491 3.32 -6.60 -30.15
N LEU A 492 4.42 -7.30 -29.86
CA LEU A 492 5.58 -7.49 -30.75
C LEU A 492 5.71 -8.94 -31.24
N VAL A 493 4.58 -9.57 -31.55
CA VAL A 493 4.52 -10.97 -32.02
C VAL A 493 4.41 -11.09 -33.53
N GLY A 494 4.19 -9.98 -34.24
CA GLY A 494 4.11 -9.95 -35.70
C GLY A 494 5.42 -10.35 -36.35
N ILE A 495 5.36 -10.91 -37.56
CA ILE A 495 6.54 -11.40 -38.29
C ILE A 495 7.60 -10.30 -38.44
N ASP A 496 7.18 -9.08 -38.81
CA ASP A 496 8.11 -7.95 -38.96
C ASP A 496 8.75 -7.52 -37.63
N ASP A 497 7.99 -7.57 -36.53
CA ASP A 497 8.51 -7.25 -35.19
C ASP A 497 9.53 -8.29 -34.74
N GLN A 498 9.26 -9.57 -34.96
CA GLN A 498 10.20 -10.64 -34.62
C GLN A 498 11.51 -10.52 -35.43
N LEU A 499 11.43 -10.22 -36.73
CA LEU A 499 12.62 -10.01 -37.57
C LEU A 499 13.43 -8.78 -37.14
N ASN A 500 12.75 -7.68 -36.79
CA ASN A 500 13.42 -6.46 -36.37
C ASN A 500 14.06 -6.62 -34.99
N LEU A 501 13.37 -7.25 -34.04
CA LEU A 501 13.94 -7.56 -32.72
C LEU A 501 15.12 -8.54 -32.85
N GLU A 502 15.05 -9.55 -33.71
CA GLU A 502 16.18 -10.47 -33.96
C GLU A 502 17.40 -9.72 -34.48
N LYS A 503 17.21 -8.75 -35.39
CA LYS A 503 18.30 -7.90 -35.89
C LYS A 503 18.93 -7.05 -34.79
N ILE A 504 18.15 -6.60 -33.82
CA ILE A 504 18.64 -5.84 -32.66
C ILE A 504 19.43 -6.76 -31.72
N PHE A 505 18.80 -7.85 -31.26
CA PHE A 505 19.36 -8.70 -30.22
C PHE A 505 20.49 -9.63 -30.70
N SER A 506 20.60 -9.90 -32.00
CA SER A 506 21.79 -10.58 -32.58
C SER A 506 23.09 -9.77 -32.42
N LYS A 507 23.00 -8.47 -32.13
CA LYS A 507 24.15 -7.65 -31.76
C LYS A 507 24.69 -8.00 -30.38
N VAL A 508 23.86 -8.49 -29.46
CA VAL A 508 24.20 -8.73 -28.05
C VAL A 508 24.17 -10.21 -27.64
N LEU A 509 23.64 -11.07 -28.51
CA LEU A 509 23.62 -12.53 -28.37
C LEU A 509 24.56 -13.20 -29.37
N VAL A 510 25.16 -14.32 -28.94
CA VAL A 510 25.92 -15.24 -29.80
C VAL A 510 25.28 -16.63 -29.74
N LYS A 511 25.27 -17.34 -30.88
CA LYS A 511 24.84 -18.74 -30.94
C LYS A 511 25.96 -19.63 -30.42
N SER A 512 25.61 -20.64 -29.61
CA SER A 512 26.60 -21.58 -29.08
C SER A 512 27.09 -22.53 -30.17
N ASP A 513 28.41 -22.70 -30.29
CA ASP A 513 29.04 -23.67 -31.22
C ASP A 513 28.60 -25.14 -30.97
N LYS A 514 28.02 -25.44 -29.79
CA LYS A 514 27.60 -26.78 -29.39
C LYS A 514 26.09 -27.02 -29.52
N ASN A 515 25.26 -25.97 -29.47
CA ASN A 515 23.80 -26.09 -29.55
C ASN A 515 23.17 -24.76 -29.98
N ASP A 516 22.69 -24.68 -31.22
CA ASP A 516 22.03 -23.50 -31.79
C ASP A 516 20.77 -23.03 -31.02
N LYS A 517 20.23 -23.87 -30.12
CA LYS A 517 19.06 -23.57 -29.30
C LYS A 517 19.39 -22.85 -27.98
N GLU A 518 20.66 -22.69 -27.62
CA GLU A 518 21.07 -22.08 -26.35
C GLU A 518 21.92 -20.82 -26.59
N PRO A 519 21.29 -19.65 -26.76
CA PRO A 519 22.01 -18.41 -26.99
C PRO A 519 22.76 -17.96 -25.73
N MET A 520 23.93 -17.36 -25.93
CA MET A 520 24.78 -16.81 -24.87
C MET A 520 24.90 -15.30 -25.02
N LEU A 521 25.13 -14.59 -23.91
CA LEU A 521 25.50 -13.18 -23.94
C LEU A 521 26.87 -13.03 -24.59
N LYS A 522 27.02 -12.05 -25.46
CA LYS A 522 28.36 -11.66 -25.93
C LYS A 522 29.17 -11.10 -24.75
N PRO A 523 30.48 -11.41 -24.67
CA PRO A 523 31.34 -10.89 -23.61
C PRO A 523 31.33 -9.36 -23.53
N GLU A 524 31.31 -8.66 -24.67
CA GLU A 524 31.27 -7.20 -24.72
C GLU A 524 29.99 -6.66 -24.09
N HIS A 525 28.83 -7.27 -24.43
CA HIS A 525 27.55 -6.87 -23.86
C HIS A 525 27.43 -7.21 -22.37
N TYR A 526 28.10 -8.27 -21.92
CA TYR A 526 28.19 -8.57 -20.49
C TYR A 526 28.90 -7.43 -19.75
N GLU A 527 30.04 -6.96 -20.25
CA GLU A 527 30.74 -5.82 -19.65
C GLU A 527 29.89 -4.54 -19.71
N ASP A 528 29.18 -4.29 -20.81
CA ASP A 528 28.23 -3.16 -20.91
C ASP A 528 27.15 -3.21 -19.81
N ILE A 529 26.64 -4.40 -19.48
CA ILE A 529 25.68 -4.60 -18.37
C ILE A 529 26.37 -4.34 -17.03
N ILE A 530 27.59 -4.86 -16.82
CA ILE A 530 28.34 -4.66 -15.59
C ILE A 530 28.60 -3.17 -15.35
N ASP A 531 28.95 -2.41 -16.37
CA ASP A 531 29.19 -0.98 -16.29
C ASP A 531 27.88 -0.20 -16.08
N ALA A 532 26.80 -0.54 -16.81
CA ALA A 532 25.50 0.13 -16.67
C ALA A 532 24.89 0.00 -15.26
N PHE A 533 25.19 -1.10 -14.56
CA PHE A 533 24.74 -1.35 -13.18
C PHE A 533 25.81 -1.09 -12.12
N TYR A 534 26.98 -0.56 -12.50
CA TYR A 534 28.11 -0.27 -11.60
C TYR A 534 28.56 -1.48 -10.78
N LEU A 535 28.69 -2.62 -11.45
CA LEU A 535 28.97 -3.92 -10.83
C LEU A 535 30.45 -4.32 -10.87
N SER A 536 31.34 -3.53 -11.47
CA SER A 536 32.73 -3.92 -11.78
C SER A 536 33.46 -4.48 -10.55
N ASP A 537 33.37 -3.78 -9.40
CA ASP A 537 34.02 -4.15 -8.12
C ASP A 537 33.16 -5.04 -7.20
N THR A 538 32.02 -5.54 -7.67
CA THR A 538 31.10 -6.35 -6.85
C THR A 538 31.40 -7.84 -6.93
N SER A 539 30.97 -8.59 -5.90
CA SER A 539 31.14 -10.06 -5.87
C SER A 539 30.33 -10.75 -6.97
N ASN A 540 30.77 -11.94 -7.39
CA ASN A 540 30.04 -12.77 -8.37
C ASN A 540 28.61 -13.08 -7.93
N LYS A 541 28.35 -13.16 -6.61
CA LYS A 541 26.99 -13.34 -6.07
C LYS A 541 26.09 -12.15 -6.42
N VAL A 542 26.58 -10.92 -6.23
CA VAL A 542 25.83 -9.69 -6.53
C VAL A 542 25.61 -9.56 -8.04
N LYS A 543 26.67 -9.80 -8.84
CA LYS A 543 26.57 -9.84 -10.31
C LYS A 543 25.52 -10.85 -10.79
N ALA A 544 25.55 -12.07 -10.25
CA ALA A 544 24.59 -13.13 -10.56
C ALA A 544 23.15 -12.73 -10.19
N GLN A 545 22.94 -12.17 -9.00
CA GLN A 545 21.62 -11.70 -8.58
C GLN A 545 21.07 -10.63 -9.52
N THR A 546 21.88 -9.63 -9.90
CA THR A 546 21.44 -8.58 -10.83
C THR A 546 21.09 -9.15 -12.20
N LEU A 547 21.92 -10.03 -12.78
CA LEU A 547 21.63 -10.67 -14.07
C LEU A 547 20.37 -11.53 -14.02
N PHE A 548 20.12 -12.21 -12.90
CA PHE A 548 18.91 -13.00 -12.70
C PHE A 548 17.65 -12.13 -12.56
N SER A 549 17.74 -11.00 -11.86
CA SER A 549 16.66 -9.99 -11.84
C SER A 549 16.39 -9.44 -13.25
N LEU A 550 17.43 -9.13 -14.03
CA LEU A 550 17.28 -8.71 -15.42
C LEU A 550 16.61 -9.81 -16.28
N ALA A 551 17.01 -11.07 -16.11
CA ALA A 551 16.36 -12.19 -16.80
C ALA A 551 14.86 -12.26 -16.49
N THR A 552 14.49 -11.99 -15.24
CA THR A 552 13.08 -11.95 -14.79
C THR A 552 12.33 -10.79 -15.48
N VAL A 553 12.94 -9.60 -15.57
CA VAL A 553 12.35 -8.45 -16.29
C VAL A 553 12.19 -8.71 -17.78
N PHE A 554 13.18 -9.30 -18.46
CA PHE A 554 13.06 -9.64 -19.88
C PHE A 554 12.07 -10.79 -20.13
N SER A 555 11.89 -11.68 -19.16
CA SER A 555 10.79 -12.66 -19.17
C SER A 555 9.44 -11.95 -19.14
N LYS A 556 9.28 -10.91 -18.30
CA LYS A 556 8.08 -10.05 -18.25
C LYS A 556 7.83 -9.34 -19.57
N TYR A 557 8.85 -8.74 -20.19
CA TYR A 557 8.70 -8.11 -21.50
C TYR A 557 8.13 -9.06 -22.55
N SER A 558 8.58 -10.32 -22.56
CA SER A 558 8.10 -11.34 -23.50
C SER A 558 6.68 -11.87 -23.21
N ALA A 559 6.10 -11.53 -22.04
CA ALA A 559 4.88 -12.12 -21.53
C ALA A 559 3.60 -11.54 -22.16
N SER A 560 2.47 -12.23 -21.97
CA SER A 560 1.17 -11.83 -22.52
C SER A 560 0.65 -10.53 -21.94
N SER A 561 1.09 -10.17 -20.74
CA SER A 561 0.81 -8.89 -20.09
C SER A 561 1.63 -7.71 -20.68
N CYS A 562 2.69 -7.97 -21.45
CA CYS A 562 3.56 -6.97 -22.08
C CYS A 562 3.56 -7.12 -23.60
N PHE A 563 4.66 -7.54 -24.24
CA PHE A 563 4.77 -7.57 -25.69
C PHE A 563 4.24 -8.86 -26.33
N GLY A 564 4.04 -9.92 -25.54
CA GLY A 564 3.46 -11.19 -26.00
C GLY A 564 1.93 -11.21 -26.00
N THR A 565 1.39 -12.36 -26.38
CA THR A 565 -0.03 -12.74 -26.29
C THR A 565 -0.15 -14.05 -25.51
N GLU A 566 -1.38 -14.54 -25.29
CA GLU A 566 -1.60 -15.83 -24.63
C GLU A 566 -0.97 -17.02 -25.38
N TYR A 567 -0.85 -16.92 -26.71
CA TYR A 567 -0.45 -18.02 -27.59
C TYR A 567 0.88 -17.79 -28.32
N ASP A 568 1.46 -16.59 -28.18
CA ASP A 568 2.66 -16.21 -28.91
C ASP A 568 3.49 -15.20 -28.10
N SER A 569 4.81 -15.25 -28.22
CA SER A 569 5.74 -14.47 -27.42
C SER A 569 6.95 -14.07 -28.27
N PRO A 570 7.51 -12.85 -28.11
CA PRO A 570 8.71 -12.46 -28.85
C PRO A 570 9.88 -13.38 -28.48
N GLN A 571 10.22 -14.30 -29.37
CA GLN A 571 11.14 -15.40 -29.05
C GLN A 571 12.54 -14.89 -28.69
N VAL A 572 13.01 -13.83 -29.34
CA VAL A 572 14.33 -13.27 -29.06
C VAL A 572 14.44 -12.63 -27.67
N LEU A 573 13.34 -12.12 -27.11
CA LEU A 573 13.32 -11.61 -25.73
C LEU A 573 13.42 -12.75 -24.72
N ARG A 574 12.80 -13.91 -25.01
CA ARG A 574 12.94 -15.13 -24.19
C ARG A 574 14.36 -15.67 -24.26
N ASN A 575 14.95 -15.66 -25.45
CA ASN A 575 16.35 -16.02 -25.67
C ASN A 575 17.30 -15.11 -24.87
N TYR A 576 17.04 -13.80 -24.85
CA TYR A 576 17.84 -12.85 -24.09
C TYR A 576 17.68 -13.04 -22.56
N ALA A 577 16.45 -13.27 -22.08
CA ALA A 577 16.18 -13.63 -20.70
C ALA A 577 16.91 -14.91 -20.28
N TYR A 578 16.90 -15.94 -21.14
CA TYR A 578 17.67 -17.16 -20.92
C TYR A 578 19.17 -16.88 -20.84
N ALA A 579 19.73 -16.10 -21.78
CA ALA A 579 21.16 -15.82 -21.81
C ALA A 579 21.63 -15.08 -20.54
N LEU A 580 20.84 -14.13 -20.03
CA LEU A 580 21.05 -13.46 -18.74
C LEU A 580 21.03 -14.45 -17.57
N MET A 581 20.00 -15.30 -17.51
CA MET A 581 19.85 -16.31 -16.46
C MET A 581 20.97 -17.35 -16.48
N SER A 582 21.40 -17.77 -17.68
CA SER A 582 22.49 -18.70 -17.88
C SER A 582 23.82 -18.12 -17.38
N LYS A 583 24.09 -16.84 -17.72
CA LYS A 583 25.28 -16.14 -17.21
C LYS A 583 25.23 -15.93 -15.69
N ALA A 584 24.05 -15.66 -15.13
CA ALA A 584 23.86 -15.59 -13.69
C ALA A 584 24.22 -16.92 -13.01
N ASN A 585 23.74 -18.03 -13.57
CA ASN A 585 23.99 -19.38 -13.05
C ASN A 585 25.47 -19.79 -13.19
N GLU A 586 26.17 -19.34 -14.23
CA GLU A 586 27.62 -19.52 -14.39
C GLU A 586 28.41 -18.82 -13.25
N LEU A 587 27.99 -17.61 -12.88
CA LEU A 587 28.64 -16.82 -11.82
C LEU A 587 28.31 -17.33 -10.41
N ASN A 588 27.08 -17.79 -10.19
CA ASN A 588 26.63 -18.38 -8.93
C ASN A 588 25.39 -19.26 -9.15
N VAL A 589 25.55 -20.57 -8.95
CA VAL A 589 24.48 -21.57 -9.15
C VAL A 589 23.32 -21.46 -8.16
N ASP A 590 23.54 -20.88 -6.98
CA ASP A 590 22.51 -20.78 -5.93
C ASP A 590 21.41 -19.77 -6.28
N VAL A 591 21.66 -18.88 -7.23
CA VAL A 591 20.72 -17.79 -7.58
C VAL A 591 19.45 -18.32 -8.23
N ALA A 592 19.59 -19.23 -9.20
CA ALA A 592 18.45 -19.95 -9.78
C ALA A 592 18.22 -21.31 -9.08
N GLY A 593 19.26 -21.89 -8.49
CA GLY A 593 19.19 -23.13 -7.74
C GLY A 593 18.62 -24.28 -8.55
N GLU A 594 17.76 -25.08 -7.91
CA GLU A 594 17.08 -26.22 -8.54
C GLU A 594 16.14 -25.83 -9.69
N ASN A 595 15.67 -24.58 -9.73
CA ASN A 595 14.71 -24.10 -10.73
C ASN A 595 15.35 -23.80 -12.09
N PHE A 596 16.67 -23.67 -12.17
CA PHE A 596 17.38 -23.29 -13.40
C PHE A 596 17.01 -24.18 -14.59
N SER A 597 16.93 -25.50 -14.38
CA SER A 597 16.69 -26.46 -15.46
C SER A 597 15.26 -26.36 -16.02
N ASP A 598 14.26 -26.14 -15.14
CA ASP A 598 12.86 -25.95 -15.54
C ASP A 598 12.68 -24.63 -16.29
N TRP A 599 13.18 -23.52 -15.74
CA TRP A 599 13.07 -22.20 -16.39
C TRP A 599 13.82 -22.14 -17.72
N LYS A 600 14.96 -22.81 -17.83
CA LYS A 600 15.68 -23.00 -19.10
C LYS A 600 14.79 -23.69 -20.13
N ALA A 601 14.19 -24.84 -19.77
CA ALA A 601 13.34 -25.59 -20.68
C ALA A 601 12.14 -24.76 -21.14
N ARG A 602 11.51 -24.04 -20.20
CA ARG A 602 10.39 -23.16 -20.49
C ARG A 602 10.79 -22.04 -21.43
N LEU A 603 11.78 -21.20 -21.09
CA LEU A 603 12.23 -20.05 -21.91
C LEU A 603 12.64 -20.44 -23.33
N LEU A 604 13.25 -21.61 -23.51
CA LEU A 604 13.71 -22.09 -24.82
C LEU A 604 12.67 -22.96 -25.56
N GLY A 605 11.54 -23.29 -24.93
CA GLY A 605 10.53 -24.18 -25.50
C GLY A 605 11.06 -25.60 -25.77
N LEU A 606 11.94 -26.11 -24.90
CA LEU A 606 12.49 -27.45 -25.00
C LEU A 606 11.50 -28.47 -24.39
N ASN A 607 11.49 -29.70 -24.91
CA ASN A 607 10.71 -30.83 -24.37
C ASN A 607 9.19 -30.58 -24.24
N ASP A 608 8.59 -29.84 -25.19
CA ASP A 608 7.18 -29.43 -25.16
C ASP A 608 6.80 -28.59 -23.91
N ALA A 609 7.78 -28.10 -23.15
CA ALA A 609 7.57 -27.31 -21.92
C ALA A 609 7.31 -25.82 -22.20
N PHE A 610 6.78 -25.48 -23.38
CA PHE A 610 6.45 -24.09 -23.68
C PHE A 610 5.31 -23.62 -22.77
N THR A 611 5.64 -22.72 -21.84
CA THR A 611 4.69 -22.07 -20.94
C THR A 611 4.69 -20.56 -21.18
N CYS A 612 3.55 -19.92 -20.96
CA CYS A 612 3.44 -18.47 -21.00
C CYS A 612 4.52 -17.82 -20.12
N SER A 613 5.25 -16.82 -20.64
CA SER A 613 6.30 -16.13 -19.88
C SER A 613 5.78 -15.37 -18.65
N ASP A 614 4.46 -15.16 -18.52
CA ASP A 614 3.85 -14.65 -17.27
C ASP A 614 4.04 -15.61 -16.09
N LEU A 615 3.99 -16.92 -16.34
CA LEU A 615 4.23 -17.93 -15.30
C LEU A 615 5.70 -17.94 -14.88
N ILE A 616 6.62 -17.84 -15.84
CA ILE A 616 8.06 -17.77 -15.57
C ILE A 616 8.38 -16.51 -14.76
N PHE A 617 7.81 -15.37 -15.14
CA PHE A 617 7.96 -14.12 -14.39
C PHE A 617 7.43 -14.26 -12.96
N GLY A 618 6.23 -14.82 -12.78
CA GLY A 618 5.63 -15.04 -11.45
C GLY A 618 6.49 -15.93 -10.56
N ASP A 619 6.92 -17.07 -11.09
CA ASP A 619 7.75 -18.05 -10.38
C ASP A 619 9.11 -17.46 -9.99
N ALA A 620 9.81 -16.83 -10.94
CA ALA A 620 11.13 -16.21 -10.70
C ALA A 620 11.05 -15.01 -9.75
N SER A 621 9.99 -14.20 -9.82
CA SER A 621 9.79 -13.06 -8.90
C SER A 621 9.50 -13.54 -7.48
N ASN A 622 8.69 -14.57 -7.32
CA ASN A 622 8.43 -15.17 -6.01
C ASN A 622 9.71 -15.76 -5.40
N TRP A 623 10.53 -16.44 -6.22
CA TRP A 623 11.83 -16.97 -5.79
C TRP A 623 12.80 -15.87 -5.34
N LEU A 624 12.91 -14.78 -6.11
CA LEU A 624 13.72 -13.60 -5.75
C LEU A 624 13.29 -13.01 -4.40
N ASN A 625 11.98 -12.89 -4.17
CA ASN A 625 11.45 -12.39 -2.91
C ASN A 625 11.75 -13.32 -1.73
N LEU A 626 11.55 -14.63 -1.91
CA LEU A 626 11.79 -15.63 -0.87
C LEU A 626 13.28 -15.75 -0.48
N MET A 627 14.19 -15.73 -1.45
CA MET A 627 15.61 -16.00 -1.21
C MET A 627 16.42 -14.75 -0.86
N TYR A 628 15.99 -13.57 -1.33
CA TYR A 628 16.84 -12.38 -1.30
C TYR A 628 16.17 -11.11 -0.78
N ASN A 629 14.89 -11.14 -0.35
CA ASN A 629 14.13 -9.95 0.03
C ASN A 629 14.24 -8.84 -1.05
N ALA A 630 14.33 -9.26 -2.30
CA ALA A 630 14.68 -8.41 -3.43
C ALA A 630 13.43 -7.69 -3.94
N GLY A 631 13.10 -6.54 -3.34
CA GLY A 631 12.24 -5.53 -3.96
C GLY A 631 12.98 -4.86 -5.12
N PHE A 632 13.10 -5.56 -6.25
CA PHE A 632 13.63 -5.01 -7.50
C PHE A 632 12.53 -4.39 -8.35
#